data_AF-A0A5Y0S7W3-F1
#
_entry.id   AF-A0A5Y0S7W3-F1
#
_cell.length_a   1.000
_cell.length_b   1.000
_cell.length_c   1.000
_cell.angle_alpha   90.00
_cell.angle_beta   90.00
_cell.angle_gamma   90.00
#
_symmetry.space_group_name_H-M   'P 1'
#
loop_
_entity.id
_entity.type
_entity.pdbx_description
1 polymer ?
#
loop_
_entity_poly.entity_id
_entity_poly.type
_entity_poly.pdbx_seq_one_letter_code
_entity_poly.pdbx_strand_id
1 'polypeptide(L)'
;MSCESVSGKRKSRAVAQPVNGCQITSGGVFPASDIVKFPEITNQMGLFMTKFTVRVELHAATADDYEELHNKMKRKGFKRTLSNGEGISYQLPDAEYSYSGDITRKEVLRKAYDAAETVKEDPAILVTESAGRSWRGLNKS
;
A
#
# COMPACT_ATOMS: atom_id res chain seq x y z
N MET A 1 -5.90 79.13 -34.67
CA MET A 1 -7.11 79.40 -33.87
C MET A 1 -7.02 78.56 -32.60
N SER A 2 -7.02 79.25 -31.45
CA SER A 2 -7.25 78.81 -30.05
C SER A 2 -6.38 77.69 -29.46
N CYS A 3 -5.53 78.00 -28.46
CA CYS A 3 -5.77 77.94 -26.99
C CYS A 3 -5.59 76.50 -26.47
N GLU A 4 -4.99 76.17 -25.31
CA GLU A 4 -4.30 76.87 -24.23
C GLU A 4 -3.60 75.77 -23.40
N SER A 5 -2.60 76.17 -22.63
CA SER A 5 -1.79 75.41 -21.68
C SER A 5 -2.56 74.83 -20.48
N VAL A 6 -2.16 73.66 -19.94
CA VAL A 6 -2.09 73.42 -18.48
C VAL A 6 -1.03 72.36 -18.12
N SER A 7 -0.15 72.74 -17.20
CA SER A 7 0.80 71.88 -16.48
C SER A 7 0.11 70.98 -15.45
N GLY A 8 0.44 69.69 -15.40
CA GLY A 8 0.02 68.77 -14.34
C GLY A 8 1.20 67.99 -13.78
N LYS A 9 1.55 68.24 -12.52
CA LYS A 9 2.71 67.69 -11.81
C LYS A 9 2.51 66.23 -11.37
N ARG A 10 3.61 65.48 -11.49
CA ARG A 10 4.07 64.26 -10.78
C ARG A 10 3.23 63.73 -9.61
N LYS A 11 2.94 62.43 -9.64
CA LYS A 11 2.98 61.37 -8.59
C LYS A 11 2.29 60.14 -9.23
N SER A 12 2.69 58.89 -9.11
CA SER A 12 3.57 58.18 -8.20
C SER A 12 4.16 56.95 -8.93
N ARG A 13 5.29 56.47 -8.45
CA ARG A 13 5.99 55.28 -8.92
C ARG A 13 5.30 54.05 -8.31
N ALA A 14 4.50 53.32 -9.09
CA ALA A 14 4.03 51.99 -8.72
C ALA A 14 5.02 50.96 -9.28
N VAL A 15 5.88 50.42 -8.42
CA VAL A 15 6.63 49.21 -8.72
C VAL A 15 5.68 48.05 -8.48
N ALA A 16 5.26 47.38 -9.54
CA ALA A 16 4.58 46.10 -9.47
C ALA A 16 5.59 45.04 -9.03
N GLN A 17 5.33 44.37 -7.91
CA GLN A 17 5.94 43.09 -7.58
C GLN A 17 4.85 42.01 -7.57
N PRO A 18 5.13 40.81 -8.12
CA PRO A 18 4.11 39.78 -8.32
C PRO A 18 3.69 39.15 -7.00
N VAL A 19 2.37 39.08 -6.79
CA VAL A 19 1.74 38.31 -5.73
C VAL A 19 1.87 36.83 -6.05
N ASN A 20 2.62 36.09 -5.26
CA ASN A 20 2.49 34.63 -5.13
C ASN A 20 2.75 34.27 -3.67
N GLY A 21 1.80 34.62 -2.82
CA GLY A 21 1.68 34.12 -1.46
C GLY A 21 0.30 33.50 -1.32
N CYS A 22 0.21 32.17 -1.46
CA CYS A 22 -0.97 31.44 -1.00
C CYS A 22 -0.90 31.44 0.52
N GLN A 23 -1.65 32.36 1.14
CA GLN A 23 -1.81 32.42 2.59
C GLN A 23 -2.57 31.17 3.04
N ILE A 24 -1.90 30.31 3.81
CA ILE A 24 -2.59 29.23 4.54
C ILE A 24 -3.39 29.93 5.65
N THR A 25 -4.68 30.16 5.43
CA THR A 25 -5.55 30.63 6.50
C THR A 25 -5.84 29.47 7.44
N SER A 26 -5.26 29.57 8.64
CA SER A 26 -5.65 28.81 9.81
C SER A 26 -7.15 28.96 10.08
N GLY A 27 -7.92 27.87 10.03
CA GLY A 27 -9.33 27.93 10.43
C GLY A 27 -10.28 26.83 9.96
N GLY A 28 -9.81 25.70 9.44
CA GLY A 28 -10.68 24.56 9.10
C GLY A 28 -10.73 23.54 10.23
N VAL A 29 -11.85 23.44 10.94
CA VAL A 29 -12.17 22.26 11.74
C VAL A 29 -12.38 21.11 10.75
N PHE A 30 -11.39 20.23 10.63
CA PHE A 30 -11.55 18.99 9.87
C PHE A 30 -12.53 18.09 10.65
N PRO A 31 -13.65 17.66 10.05
CA PRO A 31 -14.53 16.70 10.71
C PRO A 31 -13.75 15.39 10.91
N ALA A 32 -13.91 14.75 12.07
CA ALA A 32 -13.19 13.52 12.44
C ALA A 32 -13.41 12.33 11.48
N SER A 33 -14.36 12.45 10.54
CA SER A 33 -14.62 11.50 9.46
C SER A 33 -13.58 11.50 8.35
N ASP A 34 -12.76 12.55 8.22
CA ASP A 34 -11.84 12.72 7.09
C ASP A 34 -10.42 12.19 7.36
N ILE A 35 -10.20 11.56 8.53
CA ILE A 35 -8.90 11.00 8.95
C ILE A 35 -8.55 9.70 8.21
N VAL A 36 -9.50 9.08 7.49
CA VAL A 36 -9.31 7.78 6.82
C VAL A 36 -9.02 7.89 5.33
N LYS A 37 -8.08 8.74 4.91
CA LYS A 37 -7.61 8.67 3.51
C LYS A 37 -6.24 9.24 3.21
N PHE A 38 -5.19 8.84 3.93
CA PHE A 38 -3.83 8.99 3.40
C PHE A 38 -2.92 7.79 3.75
N PRO A 39 -3.05 6.66 3.05
CA PRO A 39 -1.99 5.64 3.00
C PRO A 39 -0.80 6.05 2.09
N GLU A 40 -0.90 7.17 1.37
CA GLU A 40 0.07 7.54 0.32
C GLU A 40 1.35 8.21 0.86
N ILE A 41 1.29 8.91 1.99
CA ILE A 41 2.41 9.70 2.51
C ILE A 41 3.46 8.81 3.22
N THR A 42 3.03 7.69 3.81
CA THR A 42 3.93 6.75 4.51
C THR A 42 4.79 5.90 3.57
N ASN A 43 4.44 5.83 2.29
CA ASN A 43 5.17 5.03 1.32
C ASN A 43 6.33 5.79 0.64
N GLN A 44 6.40 7.11 0.85
CA GLN A 44 7.40 7.97 0.20
C GLN A 44 8.80 7.89 0.84
N MET A 45 8.97 7.16 1.95
CA MET A 45 10.27 6.94 2.60
C MET A 45 10.61 5.47 2.91
N GLY A 46 10.03 4.51 2.17
CA GLY A 46 10.57 3.15 2.04
C GLY A 46 10.75 2.31 3.33
N LEU A 47 10.13 2.69 4.44
CA LEU A 47 10.41 2.10 5.76
C LEU A 47 9.35 1.12 6.26
N PHE A 48 8.20 0.99 5.60
CA PHE A 48 7.18 0.01 5.99
C PHE A 48 6.73 -0.82 4.79
N MET A 49 7.37 -1.98 4.60
CA MET A 49 6.82 -3.01 3.73
C MET A 49 5.50 -3.50 4.34
N THR A 50 4.41 -3.38 3.58
CA THR A 50 3.12 -3.92 4.01
C THR A 50 3.20 -5.44 4.07
N LYS A 51 2.56 -6.02 5.09
CA LYS A 51 2.56 -7.47 5.33
C LYS A 51 1.18 -8.02 5.01
N PHE A 52 1.13 -9.08 4.22
CA PHE A 52 -0.10 -9.75 3.80
C PHE A 52 -0.13 -11.21 4.24
N THR A 53 -1.29 -11.65 4.72
CA THR A 53 -1.59 -13.07 4.91
C THR A 53 -2.44 -13.49 3.74
N VAL A 54 -2.01 -14.55 3.05
CA VAL A 54 -2.70 -15.10 1.90
C VAL A 54 -3.09 -16.53 2.23
N ARG A 55 -4.37 -16.83 2.13
CA ARG A 55 -4.88 -18.20 2.18
C ARG A 55 -5.33 -18.59 0.78
N VAL A 56 -4.91 -19.78 0.35
CA VAL A 56 -5.31 -20.38 -0.92
C VAL A 56 -6.04 -21.68 -0.61
N GLU A 57 -7.15 -21.92 -1.27
CA GLU A 57 -7.90 -23.17 -1.18
C GLU A 57 -8.03 -23.70 -2.60
N LEU A 58 -7.55 -24.93 -2.83
CA LEU A 58 -7.67 -25.61 -4.12
C LEU A 58 -8.84 -26.58 -4.06
N HIS A 59 -9.80 -26.44 -4.97
CA HIS A 59 -10.96 -27.32 -5.04
C HIS A 59 -10.58 -28.72 -5.57
N ALA A 60 -11.07 -29.77 -4.92
CA ALA A 60 -10.78 -31.17 -5.26
C ALA A 60 -9.27 -31.49 -5.42
N ALA A 61 -8.46 -30.88 -4.54
CA ALA A 61 -7.01 -31.05 -4.54
C ALA A 61 -6.53 -32.25 -3.71
N THR A 62 -5.42 -32.81 -4.15
CA THR A 62 -4.64 -33.84 -3.47
C THR A 62 -3.46 -33.24 -2.72
N ALA A 63 -2.77 -34.04 -1.91
CA ALA A 63 -1.56 -33.58 -1.23
C ALA A 63 -0.47 -33.11 -2.22
N ASP A 64 -0.34 -33.80 -3.36
CA ASP A 64 0.65 -33.47 -4.39
C ASP A 64 0.35 -32.10 -5.05
N ASP A 65 -0.94 -31.76 -5.22
CA ASP A 65 -1.36 -30.45 -5.74
C ASP A 65 -0.93 -29.32 -4.79
N TYR A 66 -1.07 -29.53 -3.47
CA TYR A 66 -0.61 -28.55 -2.48
C TYR A 66 0.91 -28.41 -2.46
N GLU A 67 1.67 -29.50 -2.62
CA GLU A 67 3.13 -29.43 -2.76
C GLU A 67 3.54 -28.65 -4.01
N GLU A 68 2.86 -28.84 -5.15
CA GLU A 68 3.10 -28.03 -6.34
C GLU A 68 2.77 -26.55 -6.08
N LEU A 69 1.63 -26.26 -5.45
CA LEU A 69 1.22 -24.91 -5.09
C LEU A 69 2.26 -24.24 -4.18
N HIS A 70 2.75 -24.92 -3.15
CA HIS A 70 3.80 -24.40 -2.28
C HIS A 70 5.04 -24.00 -3.05
N ASN A 71 5.46 -24.83 -4.00
CA ASN A 71 6.61 -24.56 -4.86
C ASN A 71 6.35 -23.35 -5.78
N LYS A 72 5.16 -23.24 -6.40
CA LYS A 72 4.78 -22.09 -7.25
C LYS A 72 4.71 -20.80 -6.45
N MET A 73 4.08 -20.82 -5.28
CA MET A 73 3.97 -19.67 -4.37
C MET A 73 5.35 -19.23 -3.88
N LYS A 74 6.22 -20.16 -3.49
CA LYS A 74 7.61 -19.85 -3.08
C LYS A 74 8.38 -19.13 -4.18
N ARG A 75 8.26 -19.57 -5.45
CA ARG A 75 8.87 -18.92 -6.61
C ARG A 75 8.38 -17.49 -6.83
N LYS A 76 7.15 -17.17 -6.45
CA LYS A 76 6.58 -15.82 -6.50
C LYS A 76 6.95 -14.96 -5.28
N GLY A 77 7.69 -15.49 -4.32
CA GLY A 77 8.16 -14.77 -3.13
C GLY A 77 7.25 -14.89 -1.92
N PHE A 78 6.23 -15.74 -1.97
CA PHE A 78 5.42 -16.07 -0.80
C PHE A 78 6.19 -17.01 0.14
N LYS A 79 6.05 -16.80 1.44
CA LYS A 79 6.72 -17.61 2.47
C LYS A 79 5.68 -18.38 3.27
N ARG A 80 5.92 -19.65 3.54
CA ARG A 80 5.14 -20.44 4.51
C ARG A 80 5.63 -20.23 5.95
N THR A 81 6.38 -19.15 6.19
CA THR A 81 6.91 -18.84 7.52
C THR A 81 6.61 -17.40 7.92
N LEU A 82 6.42 -17.20 9.22
CA LEU A 82 6.31 -15.90 9.88
C LEU A 82 7.54 -15.68 10.76
N SER A 83 8.09 -14.46 10.73
CA SER A 83 9.12 -14.06 11.70
C SER A 83 8.47 -13.32 12.86
N ASN A 84 8.88 -13.62 14.10
CA ASN A 84 8.47 -12.87 15.29
C ASN A 84 9.20 -11.53 15.47
N GLY A 85 10.10 -11.16 14.56
CA GLY A 85 10.95 -9.96 14.70
C GLY A 85 12.19 -10.15 15.58
N GLU A 86 12.27 -11.25 16.34
CA GLU A 86 13.43 -11.64 17.16
C GLU A 86 14.32 -12.67 16.44
N GLY A 87 14.09 -12.88 15.14
CA GLY A 87 14.83 -13.84 14.31
C GLY A 87 14.30 -15.27 14.31
N ILE A 88 13.26 -15.58 15.10
CA ILE A 88 12.64 -16.91 15.09
C ILE A 88 11.59 -16.98 13.98
N SER A 89 11.66 -18.03 13.17
CA SER A 89 10.68 -18.33 12.11
C SER A 89 9.72 -19.43 12.55
N TYR A 90 8.44 -19.22 12.31
CA TYR A 90 7.36 -20.16 12.61
C TYR A 90 6.71 -20.62 11.31
N GLN A 91 6.45 -21.92 11.19
CA GLN A 91 5.76 -22.49 10.04
C GLN A 91 4.26 -22.14 10.12
N LEU A 92 3.73 -21.58 9.03
CA LEU A 92 2.30 -21.32 8.87
C LEU A 92 1.52 -22.63 8.68
N PRO A 93 0.21 -22.63 9.01
CA PRO A 93 -0.70 -23.70 8.64
C PRO A 93 -0.68 -23.96 7.14
N ASP A 94 -1.23 -25.10 6.75
CA ASP A 94 -1.24 -25.45 5.35
C ASP A 94 -2.08 -24.47 4.51
N ALA A 95 -1.61 -24.26 3.28
CA ALA A 95 -2.16 -23.31 2.33
C ALA A 95 -2.27 -21.84 2.81
N GLU A 96 -1.57 -21.49 3.91
CA GLU A 96 -1.36 -20.13 4.36
C GLU A 96 0.05 -19.64 4.05
N TYR A 97 0.12 -18.37 3.63
CA TYR A 97 1.35 -17.75 3.19
C TYR A 97 1.47 -16.32 3.71
N SER A 98 2.69 -15.93 4.01
CA SER A 98 3.07 -14.56 4.28
C SER A 98 3.70 -13.94 3.04
N TYR A 99 3.26 -12.74 2.69
CA TYR A 99 3.91 -11.89 1.70
C TYR A 99 4.25 -10.54 2.34
N SER A 100 5.36 -9.94 1.91
CA SER A 100 5.71 -8.57 2.29
C SER A 100 6.29 -7.86 1.08
N GLY A 101 5.84 -6.64 0.82
CA GLY A 101 6.33 -5.84 -0.30
C GLY A 101 5.63 -4.51 -0.39
N ASP A 102 6.18 -3.60 -1.18
CA ASP A 102 5.50 -2.37 -1.55
C ASP A 102 4.56 -2.62 -2.73
N ILE A 103 3.46 -3.34 -2.46
CA ILE A 103 2.40 -3.60 -3.42
C ILE A 103 1.04 -3.56 -2.73
N THR A 104 -0.01 -3.33 -3.51
CA THR A 104 -1.38 -3.31 -3.02
C THR A 104 -1.92 -4.73 -2.80
N ARG A 105 -2.93 -4.85 -1.92
CA ARG A 105 -3.68 -6.10 -1.71
C ARG A 105 -4.21 -6.73 -3.00
N LYS A 106 -4.64 -5.92 -3.98
CA LYS A 106 -5.15 -6.39 -5.27
C LYS A 106 -4.04 -7.02 -6.12
N GLU A 107 -2.83 -6.47 -6.07
CA GLU A 107 -1.68 -7.03 -6.78
C GLU A 107 -1.20 -8.32 -6.12
N VAL A 108 -1.20 -8.40 -4.78
CA VAL A 108 -0.92 -9.64 -4.05
C VAL A 108 -1.92 -10.72 -4.44
N LEU A 109 -3.22 -10.39 -4.49
CA LEU A 109 -4.29 -11.31 -4.88
C LEU A 109 -4.05 -11.84 -6.30
N ARG A 110 -3.83 -10.96 -7.28
CA ARG A 110 -3.54 -11.37 -8.65
C ARG A 110 -2.32 -12.28 -8.72
N LYS A 111 -1.24 -11.92 -8.03
CA LYS A 111 0.01 -12.68 -8.03
C LYS A 111 -0.13 -14.08 -7.42
N ALA A 112 -0.97 -14.22 -6.39
CA ALA A 112 -1.31 -15.51 -5.81
C ALA A 112 -2.21 -16.33 -6.75
N TYR A 113 -3.20 -15.68 -7.37
CA TYR A 113 -4.10 -16.30 -8.35
C TYR A 113 -3.35 -16.86 -9.56
N ASP A 114 -2.48 -16.05 -10.16
CA ASP A 114 -1.63 -16.46 -11.28
C ASP A 114 -0.72 -17.66 -10.94
N ALA A 115 -0.44 -17.93 -9.66
CA ALA A 115 0.34 -19.08 -9.24
C ALA A 115 -0.54 -20.31 -9.02
N ALA A 116 -1.68 -20.13 -8.34
CA ALA A 116 -2.61 -21.20 -7.99
C ALA A 116 -3.34 -21.76 -9.21
N GLU A 117 -3.72 -20.91 -10.16
CA GLU A 117 -4.42 -21.29 -11.39
C GLU A 117 -3.55 -22.20 -12.30
N THR A 118 -2.22 -22.15 -12.14
CA THR A 118 -1.30 -23.07 -12.86
C THR A 118 -1.30 -24.50 -12.31
N VAL A 119 -1.93 -24.71 -11.16
CA VAL A 119 -1.98 -26.01 -10.47
C VAL A 119 -3.38 -26.62 -10.61
N LYS A 120 -4.41 -25.83 -10.32
CA LYS A 120 -5.81 -26.25 -10.42
C LYS A 120 -6.69 -25.13 -10.97
N GLU A 121 -7.75 -25.55 -11.65
CA GLU A 121 -8.81 -24.65 -12.10
C GLU A 121 -9.61 -24.12 -10.90
N ASP A 122 -10.06 -22.87 -11.01
CA ASP A 122 -10.90 -22.18 -10.04
C ASP A 122 -10.37 -22.19 -8.58
N PRO A 123 -9.14 -21.69 -8.31
CA PRO A 123 -8.63 -21.61 -6.96
C PRO A 123 -9.31 -20.48 -6.16
N ALA A 124 -9.69 -20.75 -4.91
CA ALA A 124 -10.21 -19.72 -4.00
C ALA A 124 -9.07 -19.06 -3.22
N ILE A 125 -9.01 -17.72 -3.23
CA ILE A 125 -7.92 -16.97 -2.61
C ILE A 125 -8.44 -15.82 -1.76
N LEU A 126 -7.94 -15.74 -0.52
CA LEU A 126 -8.21 -14.66 0.40
C LEU A 126 -6.89 -13.95 0.77
N VAL A 127 -6.86 -12.62 0.60
CA VAL A 127 -5.72 -11.79 0.99
C VAL A 127 -6.14 -10.77 2.04
N THR A 128 -5.41 -10.77 3.15
CA THR A 128 -5.59 -9.81 4.24
C THR A 128 -4.30 -9.03 4.44
N GLU A 129 -4.41 -7.70 4.40
CA GLU A 129 -3.34 -6.81 4.83
C GLU A 129 -3.32 -6.75 6.36
N SER A 130 -2.13 -6.82 6.94
CA SER A 130 -1.95 -7.01 8.37
C SER A 130 -1.04 -5.94 8.94
N ALA A 131 -1.60 -5.09 9.81
CA ALA A 131 -0.83 -4.21 10.70
C ALA A 131 -0.18 -4.96 11.88
N GLY A 132 -0.64 -6.18 12.17
CA GLY A 132 -0.11 -7.05 13.23
C GLY A 132 -0.67 -8.46 13.15
N ARG A 133 0.08 -9.45 13.65
CA ARG A 133 -0.33 -10.87 13.68
C ARG A 133 -0.04 -11.44 15.04
N SER A 134 -0.88 -12.37 15.46
CA SER A 134 -0.68 -13.15 16.68
C SER A 134 -1.01 -14.60 16.37
N TRP A 135 -0.22 -15.51 16.93
CA TRP A 135 -0.35 -16.93 16.69
C TRP A 135 0.02 -17.71 17.96
N ARG A 136 -0.47 -18.94 18.05
CA ARG A 136 -0.14 -19.88 19.13
C ARG A 136 -0.14 -21.29 18.56
N GLY A 137 0.78 -22.13 19.02
CA GLY A 137 0.86 -23.53 18.60
C GLY A 137 1.49 -23.77 17.22
N LEU A 138 2.11 -22.76 16.60
CA LEU A 138 2.90 -22.96 15.38
C LEU A 138 4.26 -23.58 15.72
N ASN A 139 4.69 -24.51 14.87
CA ASN A 139 5.99 -25.14 14.98
C ASN A 139 7.09 -24.17 14.51
N LYS A 140 8.27 -24.25 15.15
CA LYS A 140 9.47 -23.55 14.68
C LYS A 140 9.94 -24.21 13.38
N SER A 141 10.29 -23.40 12.39
CA SER A 141 10.83 -23.84 11.09
C SER A 141 12.35 -23.97 11.13
#